data_AF-C0NGJ4-F1
#
_entry.id   AF-C0NGJ4-F1
#
_cell.length_a   1.000
_cell.length_b   1.000
_cell.length_c   1.000
_cell.angle_alpha   90.00
_cell.angle_beta   90.00
_cell.angle_gamma   90.00
#
_symmetry.space_group_name_H-M   'P 1'
#
loop_
_entity.id
_entity.type
_entity.pdbx_description
1 polymer ?
#
loop_
_entity_poly.entity_id
_entity_poly.type
_entity_poly.pdbx_seq_one_letter_code
_entity_poly.pdbx_strand_id
1 'polypeptide(L)'
;MKEPEEIDCYRVLKVSKGATLLDIKKSYRKRVLETHPDKNPGAETAPFVKVQSAWEILSNVSKRYCFDCKYDRIKREWDKYEEVCVRSKKTTGTQKPYTEKDVREILERLRRKNEEADALRKREDERRAREKRQQEEERRKMEERRKMEERRKKEEQERKRDENKYPRNQDTFDFRDMRDVLDDIEGLRWGRAEKPRATRLPTPSPRRNDRSYCHHDRWWPYVYGAGLCQYCDRYCPHYLLGCPSCDARACVPCKIRETSY
;
A
#
# COMPACT_ATOMS: atom_id res chain seq x y z
N MET A 1 23.50 -24.76 19.49
CA MET A 1 24.42 -25.32 18.47
C MET A 1 23.92 -24.90 17.10
N LYS A 2 24.84 -24.58 16.17
CA LYS A 2 24.49 -24.24 14.78
C LYS A 2 24.18 -25.53 14.00
N GLU A 3 23.27 -25.46 13.03
CA GLU A 3 22.99 -26.57 12.09
C GLU A 3 24.27 -26.86 11.29
N PRO A 4 24.65 -28.14 11.07
CA PRO A 4 25.80 -28.47 10.23
C PRO A 4 25.65 -27.93 8.81
N GLU A 5 26.72 -27.38 8.24
CA GLU A 5 26.73 -26.87 6.86
C GLU A 5 26.72 -28.01 5.83
N GLU A 6 27.39 -29.13 6.15
CA GLU A 6 27.42 -30.32 5.30
C GLU A 6 26.13 -31.15 5.49
N ILE A 7 25.34 -31.25 4.42
CA ILE A 7 24.05 -31.96 4.40
C ILE A 7 24.27 -33.47 4.40
N ASP A 8 23.63 -34.18 5.32
CA ASP A 8 23.54 -35.64 5.26
C ASP A 8 22.62 -36.09 4.12
N CYS A 9 23.22 -36.39 2.97
CA CYS A 9 22.52 -36.79 1.76
C CYS A 9 21.70 -38.09 1.93
N TYR A 10 22.20 -39.04 2.73
CA TYR A 10 21.52 -40.32 2.98
C TYR A 10 20.30 -40.12 3.87
N ARG A 11 20.43 -39.31 4.92
CA ARG A 11 19.35 -38.97 5.84
C ARG A 11 18.26 -38.14 5.17
N VAL A 12 18.62 -37.16 4.33
CA VAL A 12 17.65 -36.33 3.60
C VAL A 12 16.81 -37.17 2.63
N LEU A 13 17.43 -38.09 1.89
CA LEU A 13 16.73 -39.00 0.99
C LEU A 13 16.08 -40.20 1.72
N LYS A 14 16.28 -40.37 3.03
CA LYS A 14 15.88 -41.54 3.84
C LYS A 14 16.32 -42.87 3.23
N VAL A 15 17.55 -42.93 2.75
CA VAL A 15 18.17 -44.16 2.21
C VAL A 15 19.34 -44.56 3.09
N SER A 16 19.66 -45.86 3.09
CA SER A 16 20.85 -46.36 3.76
C SER A 16 22.11 -46.10 2.92
N LYS A 17 23.29 -46.04 3.57
CA LYS A 17 24.60 -45.89 2.90
C LYS A 17 24.83 -46.94 1.79
N GLY A 18 24.32 -48.15 2.00
CA GLY A 18 24.43 -49.28 1.07
C GLY A 18 23.34 -49.35 -0.02
N ALA A 19 22.46 -48.35 -0.15
CA ALA A 19 21.39 -48.38 -1.15
C ALA A 19 21.93 -48.40 -2.58
N THR A 20 21.22 -49.11 -3.47
CA THR A 20 21.53 -49.15 -4.90
C THR A 20 21.18 -47.82 -5.56
N LEU A 21 21.79 -47.51 -6.71
CA LEU A 21 21.46 -46.28 -7.46
C LEU A 21 19.96 -46.22 -7.85
N LEU A 22 19.32 -47.37 -8.07
CA LEU A 22 17.89 -47.46 -8.37
C LEU A 22 17.04 -47.04 -7.16
N ASP A 23 17.41 -47.46 -5.96
CA ASP A 23 16.71 -47.09 -4.72
C ASP A 23 16.86 -45.59 -4.42
N ILE A 24 18.06 -45.03 -4.62
CA ILE A 24 18.33 -43.60 -4.48
C ILE A 24 17.48 -42.81 -5.49
N LYS A 25 17.38 -43.28 -6.75
CA LYS A 25 16.52 -42.65 -7.77
C LYS A 25 15.03 -42.75 -7.42
N LYS A 26 14.60 -43.84 -6.78
CA LYS A 26 13.23 -44.03 -6.32
C LYS A 26 12.91 -43.10 -5.14
N SER A 27 13.81 -42.98 -4.17
CA SER A 27 13.62 -42.10 -3.01
C SER A 27 13.65 -40.63 -3.40
N TYR A 28 14.55 -40.23 -4.31
CA TYR A 28 14.59 -38.88 -4.87
C TYR A 28 13.25 -38.48 -5.51
N ARG A 29 12.69 -39.33 -6.38
CA ARG A 29 11.37 -39.07 -7.00
C ARG A 29 10.27 -38.90 -5.96
N LYS A 30 10.25 -39.73 -4.90
CA LYS A 30 9.28 -39.60 -3.81
C LYS A 30 9.46 -38.27 -3.07
N ARG A 31 10.70 -37.92 -2.73
CA ARG A 31 11.04 -36.68 -2.01
C ARG A 31 10.64 -35.43 -2.77
N VAL A 32 10.97 -35.37 -4.05
CA VAL A 32 10.60 -34.23 -4.92
C VAL A 32 9.09 -34.06 -4.96
N LEU A 33 8.31 -35.14 -5.04
CA LEU A 33 6.85 -35.07 -5.04
C LEU A 33 6.24 -34.63 -3.71
N GLU A 34 6.93 -34.86 -2.59
CA GLU A 34 6.52 -34.40 -1.24
C GLU A 34 6.87 -32.92 -1.03
N THR A 35 8.02 -32.48 -1.52
CA THR A 35 8.56 -31.13 -1.30
C THR A 35 8.32 -30.15 -2.46
N HIS A 36 7.62 -30.57 -3.50
CA HIS A 36 7.40 -29.73 -4.68
C HIS A 36 6.63 -28.44 -4.31
N PRO A 37 7.07 -27.26 -4.79
CA PRO A 37 6.41 -25.98 -4.48
C PRO A 37 4.95 -25.92 -4.96
N ASP A 38 4.61 -26.66 -6.01
CA ASP A 38 3.23 -26.73 -6.55
C ASP A 38 2.23 -27.33 -5.56
N LYS A 39 2.63 -28.34 -4.76
CA LYS A 39 1.71 -29.00 -3.80
C LYS A 39 1.59 -28.26 -2.48
N ASN A 40 2.62 -27.49 -2.12
CA ASN A 40 2.69 -26.74 -0.87
C ASN A 40 2.97 -25.26 -1.17
N PRO A 41 2.00 -24.49 -1.71
CA PRO A 41 2.20 -23.10 -2.16
C PRO A 41 2.52 -22.07 -1.06
N GLY A 42 2.95 -22.50 0.13
CA GLY A 42 3.43 -21.64 1.22
C GLY A 42 4.50 -22.29 2.11
N ALA A 43 5.02 -23.46 1.74
CA ALA A 43 6.09 -24.11 2.48
C ALA A 43 7.47 -23.54 2.07
N GLU A 44 8.40 -23.56 3.02
CA GLU A 44 9.79 -23.17 2.78
C GLU A 44 10.37 -23.94 1.58
N THR A 45 11.06 -23.24 0.68
CA THR A 45 11.78 -23.85 -0.46
C THR A 45 13.04 -24.60 -0.01
N ALA A 46 13.48 -24.39 1.23
CA ALA A 46 14.66 -24.99 1.84
C ALA A 46 14.73 -26.54 1.75
N PRO A 47 13.69 -27.33 2.09
CA PRO A 47 13.70 -28.78 1.95
C PRO A 47 13.89 -29.27 0.51
N PHE A 48 13.37 -28.55 -0.48
CA PHE A 48 13.53 -28.91 -1.89
C PHE A 48 14.99 -28.79 -2.34
N VAL A 49 15.65 -27.69 -1.97
CA VAL A 49 17.08 -27.46 -2.26
C VAL A 49 17.95 -28.56 -1.63
N LYS A 50 17.68 -28.95 -0.38
CA LYS A 50 18.41 -30.04 0.30
C LYS A 50 18.24 -31.40 -0.40
N VAL A 51 17.04 -31.69 -0.93
CA VAL A 51 16.78 -32.93 -1.68
C VAL A 51 17.52 -32.93 -3.03
N GLN A 52 17.54 -31.79 -3.73
CA GLN A 52 18.26 -31.65 -4.99
C GLN A 52 19.77 -31.82 -4.81
N SER A 53 20.36 -31.16 -3.80
CA SER A 53 21.80 -31.28 -3.51
C SER A 53 22.19 -32.71 -3.14
N ALA A 54 21.36 -33.40 -2.34
CA ALA A 54 21.58 -34.80 -1.98
C ALA A 54 21.60 -35.72 -3.22
N TRP A 55 20.68 -35.50 -4.17
CA TRP A 55 20.64 -36.25 -5.42
C TRP A 55 21.85 -35.96 -6.33
N GLU A 56 22.28 -34.70 -6.45
CA GLU A 56 23.44 -34.34 -7.26
C GLU A 56 24.72 -35.04 -6.79
N ILE A 57 24.89 -35.17 -5.47
CA ILE A 57 26.03 -35.86 -4.86
C ILE A 57 25.93 -37.37 -5.04
N LEU A 58 24.77 -37.97 -4.77
CA LEU A 58 24.60 -39.43 -4.77
C LEU A 58 24.40 -40.05 -6.17
N SER A 59 24.00 -39.25 -7.16
CA SER A 59 23.80 -39.72 -8.54
C SER A 59 25.10 -40.00 -9.28
N ASN A 60 26.17 -39.26 -9.00
CA ASN A 60 27.49 -39.47 -9.60
C ASN A 60 28.35 -40.35 -8.69
N VAL A 61 28.83 -41.48 -9.22
CA VAL A 61 29.63 -42.48 -8.49
C VAL A 61 30.89 -41.87 -7.86
N SER A 62 31.59 -40.98 -8.56
CA SER A 62 32.79 -40.32 -8.04
C SER A 62 32.46 -39.36 -6.89
N LYS A 63 31.38 -38.56 -7.02
CA LYS A 63 30.93 -37.66 -5.94
C LYS A 63 30.44 -38.44 -4.73
N ARG A 64 29.72 -39.56 -4.95
CA ARG A 64 29.27 -40.48 -3.89
C ARG A 64 30.45 -41.05 -3.12
N TYR A 65 31.50 -41.50 -3.81
CA TYR A 65 32.69 -42.03 -3.15
C TYR A 65 33.36 -40.98 -2.24
N CYS A 66 33.56 -39.75 -2.74
CA CYS A 66 34.10 -38.65 -1.93
C CYS A 66 33.20 -38.30 -0.73
N PHE A 67 31.89 -38.37 -0.89
CA PHE A 67 30.93 -38.15 0.18
C PHE A 67 30.98 -39.28 1.21
N ASP A 68 31.06 -40.53 0.77
CA ASP A 68 31.15 -41.71 1.64
C ASP A 68 32.40 -41.69 2.54
N CYS A 69 33.51 -41.12 2.05
CA CYS A 69 34.71 -40.89 2.86
C CYS A 69 34.48 -39.87 3.99
N LYS A 70 33.63 -38.85 3.79
CA LYS A 70 33.32 -37.82 4.78
C LYS A 70 32.09 -38.15 5.64
N TYR A 71 31.27 -39.11 5.19
CA TYR A 71 29.97 -39.41 5.76
C TYR A 71 30.02 -39.71 7.26
N ASP A 72 31.02 -40.45 7.73
CA ASP A 72 31.11 -40.78 9.16
C ASP A 72 31.38 -39.55 10.04
N ARG A 73 32.05 -38.51 9.51
CA ARG A 73 32.20 -37.22 10.20
C ARG A 73 30.87 -36.47 10.23
N ILE A 74 30.23 -36.30 9.07
CA ILE A 74 28.95 -35.61 8.91
C ILE A 74 27.89 -36.25 9.81
N LYS A 75 27.77 -37.58 9.77
CA LYS A 75 26.81 -38.33 10.58
C LYS A 75 26.99 -38.04 12.09
N ARG A 76 28.23 -38.05 12.59
CA ARG A 76 28.50 -37.70 14.00
C ARG A 76 28.12 -36.26 14.34
N GLU A 77 28.31 -35.32 13.42
CA GLU A 77 27.91 -33.92 13.61
C GLU A 77 26.38 -33.79 13.70
N TRP A 78 25.66 -34.48 12.83
CA TRP A 78 24.20 -34.55 12.86
C TRP A 78 23.66 -35.28 14.10
N ASP A 79 24.27 -36.38 14.51
CA ASP A 79 23.91 -37.11 15.73
C ASP A 79 24.11 -36.22 16.97
N LYS A 80 25.22 -35.47 17.05
CA LYS A 80 25.46 -34.47 18.11
C LYS A 80 24.42 -33.34 18.09
N TYR A 81 24.09 -32.81 16.91
CA TYR A 81 23.09 -31.76 16.77
C TYR A 81 21.71 -32.25 17.25
N GLU A 82 21.33 -33.46 16.88
CA GLU A 82 20.10 -34.08 17.38
C GLU A 82 20.16 -34.36 18.86
N GLU A 83 21.26 -34.85 19.41
CA GLU A 83 21.38 -35.02 20.85
C GLU A 83 21.17 -33.72 21.60
N VAL A 84 21.62 -32.57 21.08
CA VAL A 84 21.41 -31.27 21.73
C VAL A 84 20.01 -30.73 21.50
N CYS A 85 19.44 -30.86 20.31
CA CYS A 85 18.05 -30.47 20.04
C CYS A 85 17.05 -31.36 20.80
N VAL A 86 17.33 -32.67 20.87
CA VAL A 86 16.57 -33.65 21.64
C VAL A 86 16.85 -33.50 23.13
N ARG A 87 18.05 -33.13 23.61
CA ARG A 87 18.27 -32.75 25.03
C ARG A 87 17.49 -31.49 25.39
N SER A 88 17.41 -30.52 24.47
CA SER A 88 16.55 -29.35 24.63
C SER A 88 15.05 -29.72 24.66
N LYS A 89 14.66 -30.88 24.13
CA LYS A 89 13.32 -31.47 24.30
C LYS A 89 13.23 -32.37 25.53
N LYS A 90 14.29 -33.08 25.93
CA LYS A 90 14.34 -34.02 27.07
C LYS A 90 14.49 -33.34 28.44
N THR A 91 14.51 -32.01 28.49
CA THR A 91 14.04 -31.30 29.70
C THR A 91 12.54 -31.48 29.92
N THR A 92 11.77 -32.01 28.96
CA THR A 92 10.54 -32.75 29.29
C THR A 92 10.95 -34.16 29.69
N GLY A 93 11.44 -34.28 30.92
CA GLY A 93 11.54 -35.56 31.61
C GLY A 93 10.18 -36.27 31.56
N THR A 94 10.23 -37.59 31.55
CA THR A 94 9.13 -38.53 31.81
C THR A 94 7.76 -37.88 31.71
N GLN A 95 7.07 -38.06 30.58
CA GLN A 95 5.67 -37.65 30.43
C GLN A 95 4.89 -38.26 31.59
N LYS A 96 4.78 -37.53 32.71
CA LYS A 96 3.95 -37.93 33.82
C LYS A 96 2.55 -37.87 33.23
N PRO A 97 1.79 -38.97 33.22
CA PRO A 97 0.43 -38.92 32.73
C PRO A 97 -0.29 -37.89 33.58
N TYR A 98 -0.70 -36.78 32.97
CA TYR A 98 -1.52 -35.79 33.63
C TYR A 98 -2.83 -36.47 34.04
N THR A 99 -3.20 -36.34 35.30
CA THR A 99 -4.53 -36.78 35.74
C THR A 99 -5.59 -35.85 35.15
N GLU A 100 -6.84 -36.30 35.07
CA GLU A 100 -7.95 -35.49 34.54
C GLU A 100 -8.10 -34.15 35.29
N LYS A 101 -7.78 -34.14 36.59
CA LYS A 101 -7.74 -32.92 37.42
C LYS A 101 -6.65 -31.95 36.97
N ASP A 102 -5.45 -32.45 36.68
CA ASP A 102 -4.34 -31.63 36.19
C ASP A 102 -4.68 -31.02 34.83
N VAL A 103 -5.28 -31.79 33.92
CA VAL A 103 -5.70 -31.29 32.59
C VAL A 103 -6.75 -30.19 32.74
N ARG A 104 -7.73 -30.39 33.63
CA ARG A 104 -8.77 -29.39 33.90
C ARG A 104 -8.17 -28.09 34.43
N GLU A 105 -7.26 -28.17 35.39
CA GLU A 105 -6.54 -27.02 35.95
C GLU A 105 -5.71 -26.30 34.88
N ILE A 106 -5.00 -27.05 34.02
CA ILE A 106 -4.24 -26.48 32.91
C ILE A 106 -5.15 -25.71 31.95
N LEU A 107 -6.31 -26.28 31.60
CA LEU A 107 -7.28 -25.64 30.71
C LEU A 107 -7.90 -24.39 31.34
N GLU A 108 -8.24 -24.44 32.62
CA GLU A 108 -8.76 -23.28 33.36
C GLU A 108 -7.72 -22.15 33.42
N ARG A 109 -6.47 -22.49 33.69
CA ARG A 109 -5.35 -21.55 33.66
C ARG A 109 -5.16 -20.91 32.28
N LEU A 110 -5.29 -21.69 31.21
CA LEU A 110 -5.19 -21.20 29.84
C LEU A 110 -6.36 -20.29 29.47
N ARG A 111 -7.59 -20.64 29.86
CA ARG A 111 -8.77 -19.78 29.68
C ARG A 111 -8.59 -18.45 30.40
N ARG A 112 -8.22 -18.47 31.68
CA ARG A 112 -7.96 -17.25 32.45
C ARG A 112 -6.88 -16.39 31.81
N LYS A 113 -5.77 -16.98 31.36
CA LYS A 113 -4.69 -16.25 30.67
C LYS A 113 -5.16 -15.65 29.34
N ASN A 114 -6.01 -16.35 28.60
CA ASN A 114 -6.57 -15.85 27.36
C ASN A 114 -7.57 -14.70 27.62
N GLU A 115 -8.43 -14.84 28.62
CA GLU A 115 -9.34 -13.78 29.09
C GLU A 115 -8.59 -12.55 29.61
N GLU A 116 -7.50 -12.74 30.37
CA GLU A 116 -6.59 -11.67 30.81
C GLU A 116 -5.95 -10.96 29.61
N ALA A 117 -5.50 -11.72 28.60
CA ALA A 117 -4.94 -11.17 27.38
C ALA A 117 -5.98 -10.39 26.56
N ASP A 118 -7.20 -10.91 26.43
CA ASP A 118 -8.29 -10.24 25.72
C ASP A 118 -8.76 -8.99 26.46
N ALA A 119 -8.80 -9.02 27.80
CA ALA A 119 -9.09 -7.85 28.61
C ALA A 119 -8.00 -6.77 28.48
N LEU A 120 -6.73 -7.15 28.41
CA LEU A 120 -5.62 -6.23 28.17
C LEU A 120 -5.74 -5.58 26.78
N ARG A 121 -5.99 -6.38 25.73
CA ARG A 121 -6.21 -5.88 24.37
C ARG A 121 -7.36 -4.88 24.32
N LYS A 122 -8.50 -5.22 24.93
CA LYS A 122 -9.66 -4.30 25.01
C LYS A 122 -9.30 -2.98 25.70
N ARG A 123 -8.57 -3.02 26.82
CA ARG A 123 -8.11 -1.79 27.53
C ARG A 123 -7.18 -0.94 26.67
N GLU A 124 -6.26 -1.57 25.93
CA GLU A 124 -5.37 -0.86 25.00
C GLU A 124 -6.11 -0.24 23.83
N ASP A 125 -7.06 -0.96 23.24
CA ASP A 125 -7.89 -0.47 22.13
C ASP A 125 -8.77 0.70 22.59
N GLU A 126 -9.36 0.62 23.79
CA GLU A 126 -10.09 1.74 24.37
C GLU A 126 -9.18 2.94 24.68
N ARG A 127 -7.94 2.72 25.11
CA ARG A 127 -6.93 3.79 25.30
C ARG A 127 -6.62 4.46 23.96
N ARG A 128 -6.30 3.68 22.92
CA ARG A 128 -6.06 4.18 21.56
C ARG A 128 -7.28 4.94 21.02
N ALA A 129 -8.50 4.48 21.31
CA ALA A 129 -9.73 5.17 20.92
C ALA A 129 -9.94 6.50 21.68
N ARG A 130 -9.59 6.57 22.97
CA ARG A 130 -9.60 7.82 23.75
C ARG A 130 -8.57 8.81 23.22
N GLU A 131 -7.34 8.37 22.98
CA GLU A 131 -6.27 9.19 22.41
C GLU A 131 -6.64 9.72 21.01
N LYS A 132 -7.21 8.87 20.15
CA LYS A 132 -7.68 9.29 18.82
C LYS A 132 -8.77 10.38 18.91
N ARG A 133 -9.72 10.25 19.84
CA ARG A 133 -10.76 11.27 20.08
C ARG A 133 -10.16 12.59 20.56
N GLN A 134 -9.20 12.52 21.49
CA GLN A 134 -8.48 13.72 21.96
C GLN A 134 -7.72 14.39 20.81
N GLN A 135 -6.99 13.62 20.01
CA GLN A 135 -6.28 14.15 18.84
C GLN A 135 -7.21 14.78 17.81
N GLU A 136 -8.38 14.19 17.56
CA GLU A 136 -9.37 14.75 16.65
C GLU A 136 -9.97 16.05 17.20
N GLU A 137 -10.30 16.10 18.49
CA GLU A 137 -10.80 17.30 19.16
C GLU A 137 -9.75 18.42 19.18
N GLU A 138 -8.49 18.09 19.47
CA GLU A 138 -7.36 19.03 19.43
C GLU A 138 -7.12 19.55 18.00
N ARG A 139 -7.21 18.68 16.99
CA ARG A 139 -7.13 19.09 15.58
C ARG A 139 -8.26 20.05 15.21
N ARG A 140 -9.50 19.77 15.64
CA ARG A 140 -10.65 20.66 15.42
C ARG A 140 -10.44 22.01 16.09
N LYS A 141 -10.03 22.04 17.37
CA LYS A 141 -9.72 23.27 18.12
C LYS A 141 -8.59 24.07 17.46
N MET A 142 -7.54 23.41 16.98
CA MET A 142 -6.42 24.06 16.28
C MET A 142 -6.87 24.67 14.95
N GLU A 143 -7.70 23.95 14.18
CA GLU A 143 -8.27 24.45 12.93
C GLU A 143 -9.21 25.64 13.15
N GLU A 144 -10.05 25.59 14.19
CA GLU A 144 -10.91 26.71 14.59
C GLU A 144 -10.09 27.93 15.02
N ARG A 145 -9.03 27.73 15.81
CA ARG A 145 -8.09 28.79 16.18
C ARG A 145 -7.43 29.40 14.94
N ARG A 146 -7.01 28.58 13.98
CA ARG A 146 -6.42 29.04 12.71
C ARG A 146 -7.42 29.87 11.90
N LYS A 147 -8.67 29.40 11.77
CA LYS A 147 -9.76 30.12 11.09
C LYS A 147 -10.08 31.45 11.76
N MET A 148 -10.12 31.50 13.10
CA MET A 148 -10.32 32.76 13.83
C MET A 148 -9.16 33.73 13.62
N GLU A 149 -7.92 33.26 13.67
CA GLU A 149 -6.74 34.10 13.42
C GLU A 149 -6.71 34.63 11.98
N GLU A 150 -7.08 33.81 11.00
CA GLU A 150 -7.21 34.19 9.60
C GLU A 150 -8.31 35.22 9.38
N ARG A 151 -9.48 35.06 10.01
CA ARG A 151 -10.55 36.08 9.99
C ARG A 151 -10.07 37.40 10.57
N ARG A 152 -9.37 37.38 11.71
CA ARG A 152 -8.79 38.59 12.34
C ARG A 152 -7.78 39.28 11.42
N LYS A 153 -6.89 38.52 10.76
CA LYS A 153 -5.91 39.06 9.79
C LYS A 153 -6.59 39.67 8.56
N LYS A 154 -7.64 39.03 8.05
CA LYS A 154 -8.41 39.54 6.90
C LYS A 154 -9.13 40.85 7.24
N GLU A 155 -9.79 40.92 8.40
CA GLU A 155 -10.43 42.14 8.90
C GLU A 155 -9.42 43.26 9.16
N GLU A 156 -8.22 42.95 9.66
CA GLU A 156 -7.14 43.93 9.81
C GLU A 156 -6.59 44.40 8.47
N GLN A 157 -6.43 43.51 7.49
CA GLN A 157 -6.00 43.86 6.14
C GLN A 157 -7.04 44.72 5.42
N GLU A 158 -8.32 44.44 5.60
CA GLU A 158 -9.43 45.24 5.08
C GLU A 158 -9.42 46.65 5.70
N ARG A 159 -9.26 46.75 7.03
CA ARG A 159 -9.07 48.05 7.71
C ARG A 159 -7.88 48.83 7.16
N LYS A 160 -6.71 48.18 7.00
CA LYS A 160 -5.51 48.80 6.41
C LYS A 160 -5.73 49.22 4.95
N ARG A 161 -6.48 48.43 4.17
CA ARG A 161 -6.83 48.75 2.79
C ARG A 161 -7.74 49.97 2.73
N ASP A 162 -8.72 50.07 3.62
CA ASP A 162 -9.62 51.22 3.71
C ASP A 162 -8.87 52.47 4.20
N GLU A 163 -7.99 52.34 5.20
CA GLU A 163 -7.09 53.42 5.65
C GLU A 163 -6.15 53.90 4.54
N ASN A 164 -5.63 52.99 3.69
CA ASN A 164 -4.76 53.36 2.57
C ASN A 164 -5.54 53.90 1.36
N LYS A 165 -6.77 53.42 1.12
CA LYS A 165 -7.64 53.90 0.04
C LYS A 165 -8.16 55.31 0.34
N TYR A 166 -8.46 55.57 1.61
CA TYR A 166 -8.88 56.87 2.11
C TYR A 166 -7.86 57.37 3.12
N PRO A 167 -6.64 57.73 2.66
CA PRO A 167 -5.64 58.27 3.56
C PRO A 167 -6.25 59.49 4.24
N ARG A 168 -6.29 59.46 5.57
CA ARG A 168 -6.76 60.59 6.36
C ARG A 168 -5.69 61.69 6.37
N ASN A 169 -5.26 62.15 5.20
CA ASN A 169 -4.44 63.34 5.09
C ASN A 169 -5.38 64.54 5.22
N GLN A 170 -5.25 65.17 6.39
CA GLN A 170 -6.09 66.28 6.85
C GLN A 170 -5.85 67.60 6.11
N ASP A 171 -4.86 67.71 5.23
CA ASP A 171 -4.49 68.98 4.62
C ASP A 171 -4.02 68.78 3.18
N THR A 172 -4.97 68.75 2.23
CA THR A 172 -4.87 69.25 0.84
C THR A 172 -6.02 68.65 0.02
N PHE A 173 -7.09 69.43 -0.15
CA PHE A 173 -8.17 69.12 -1.08
C PHE A 173 -7.67 69.44 -2.50
N ASP A 174 -7.15 68.45 -3.21
CA ASP A 174 -6.73 68.62 -4.61
C ASP A 174 -7.88 68.22 -5.54
N PHE A 175 -8.36 69.18 -6.34
CA PHE A 175 -9.52 69.04 -7.24
C PHE A 175 -9.35 67.91 -8.27
N ARG A 176 -8.13 67.39 -8.49
CA ARG A 176 -7.88 66.29 -9.42
C ARG A 176 -8.49 64.95 -8.99
N ASP A 177 -8.70 64.72 -7.68
CA ASP A 177 -9.27 63.47 -7.14
C ASP A 177 -10.80 63.36 -7.31
N MET A 178 -11.48 64.43 -7.72
CA MET A 178 -12.93 64.37 -8.02
C MET A 178 -13.22 63.70 -9.37
N ARG A 179 -12.21 63.33 -10.16
CA ARG A 179 -12.43 62.69 -11.47
C ARG A 179 -13.15 61.34 -11.34
N ASP A 180 -12.72 60.51 -10.39
CA ASP A 180 -13.35 59.19 -10.16
C ASP A 180 -14.79 59.31 -9.62
N VAL A 181 -15.06 60.33 -8.79
CA VAL A 181 -16.40 60.61 -8.26
C VAL A 181 -17.32 61.17 -9.36
N LEU A 182 -16.78 61.98 -10.27
CA LEU A 182 -17.53 62.51 -11.41
C LEU A 182 -17.85 61.43 -12.43
N ASP A 183 -16.95 60.47 -12.68
CA ASP A 183 -17.24 59.33 -13.56
C ASP A 183 -18.39 58.45 -13.02
N ASP A 184 -18.44 58.20 -11.71
CA ASP A 184 -19.55 57.47 -11.08
C ASP A 184 -20.88 58.26 -11.14
N ILE A 185 -20.84 59.59 -10.96
CA ILE A 185 -22.03 60.44 -11.00
C ILE A 185 -22.54 60.66 -12.43
N GLU A 186 -21.65 60.80 -13.42
CA GLU A 186 -22.04 60.87 -14.83
C GLU A 186 -22.63 59.55 -15.31
N GLY A 187 -22.10 58.41 -14.82
CA GLY A 187 -22.67 57.08 -15.06
C GLY A 187 -24.09 56.91 -14.51
N LEU A 188 -24.45 57.61 -13.42
CA LEU A 188 -25.79 57.58 -12.84
C LEU A 188 -26.76 58.60 -13.47
N ARG A 189 -26.27 59.76 -13.93
CA ARG A 189 -27.11 60.88 -14.39
C ARG A 189 -27.65 60.69 -15.81
N TRP A 190 -26.88 60.04 -16.68
CA TRP A 190 -27.37 59.65 -18.00
C TRP A 190 -27.74 58.18 -17.97
N GLY A 191 -28.99 57.90 -17.64
CA GLY A 191 -29.63 56.56 -17.68
C GLY A 191 -29.63 55.87 -19.05
N ARG A 192 -28.74 56.25 -19.95
CA ARG A 192 -28.18 55.33 -20.94
C ARG A 192 -27.24 54.42 -20.15
N ALA A 193 -27.77 53.29 -19.68
CA ALA A 193 -26.95 52.09 -19.60
C ALA A 193 -26.37 51.89 -21.02
N GLU A 194 -25.26 52.54 -21.32
CA GLU A 194 -24.28 51.96 -22.21
C GLU A 194 -24.07 50.59 -21.58
N LYS A 195 -24.73 49.58 -22.17
CA LYS A 195 -24.32 48.20 -21.97
C LYS A 195 -22.80 48.31 -21.97
N PRO A 196 -22.09 47.97 -20.87
CA PRO A 196 -20.64 47.96 -20.92
C PRO A 196 -20.38 47.25 -22.23
N ARG A 197 -19.71 47.94 -23.19
CA ARG A 197 -19.49 47.43 -24.54
C ARG A 197 -19.34 45.95 -24.29
N ALA A 198 -20.25 45.13 -24.81
CA ALA A 198 -20.05 43.71 -24.70
C ALA A 198 -18.76 43.52 -25.50
N THR A 199 -17.61 43.69 -24.84
CA THR A 199 -16.48 42.83 -24.91
C THR A 199 -17.21 41.54 -24.93
N ARG A 200 -17.46 41.05 -26.16
CA ARG A 200 -17.92 39.72 -26.37
C ARG A 200 -16.99 39.00 -25.43
N LEU A 201 -17.52 38.48 -24.32
CA LEU A 201 -16.83 37.40 -23.61
C LEU A 201 -16.35 36.57 -24.78
N PRO A 202 -15.03 36.45 -25.01
CA PRO A 202 -14.56 35.81 -26.21
C PRO A 202 -15.39 34.55 -26.25
N THR A 203 -16.31 34.46 -27.22
CA THR A 203 -16.99 33.21 -27.47
C THR A 203 -15.78 32.32 -27.61
N PRO A 204 -15.57 31.29 -26.76
CA PRO A 204 -14.55 30.34 -27.12
C PRO A 204 -14.98 29.95 -28.53
N SER A 205 -14.22 30.40 -29.54
CA SER A 205 -14.35 29.85 -30.88
C SER A 205 -14.38 28.37 -30.59
N PRO A 206 -15.47 27.64 -30.92
CA PRO A 206 -15.46 26.20 -30.71
C PRO A 206 -14.15 25.79 -31.31
N ARG A 207 -13.20 25.28 -30.49
CA ARG A 207 -11.84 25.02 -30.95
C ARG A 207 -12.07 24.26 -32.22
N ARG A 208 -11.83 24.91 -33.37
CA ARG A 208 -11.82 24.21 -34.64
C ARG A 208 -10.71 23.24 -34.36
N ASN A 209 -11.11 21.99 -34.23
CA ASN A 209 -10.25 20.92 -33.82
C ASN A 209 -9.25 20.85 -34.95
N ASP A 210 -8.15 21.62 -34.83
CA ASP A 210 -7.03 21.59 -35.74
C ASP A 210 -6.54 20.16 -35.63
N ARG A 211 -6.96 19.38 -36.63
CA ARG A 211 -7.25 17.96 -36.53
C ARG A 211 -5.98 17.13 -36.61
N SER A 212 -4.86 17.64 -36.10
CA SER A 212 -3.56 17.02 -36.29
C SER A 212 -2.73 17.19 -35.03
N TYR A 213 -2.66 16.09 -34.28
CA TYR A 213 -1.77 15.81 -33.15
C TYR A 213 -2.11 16.41 -31.77
N CYS A 214 -3.25 16.01 -31.19
CA CYS A 214 -3.31 15.84 -29.74
C CYS A 214 -2.71 14.46 -29.40
N HIS A 215 -1.64 14.41 -28.62
CA HIS A 215 -1.10 13.15 -28.11
C HIS A 215 -2.04 12.59 -27.03
N HIS A 216 -2.94 11.70 -27.44
CA HIS A 216 -3.92 11.06 -26.55
C HIS A 216 -3.30 10.06 -25.56
N ASP A 217 -1.98 9.82 -25.67
CA ASP A 217 -1.17 8.94 -24.81
C ASP A 217 -1.05 9.42 -23.35
N ARG A 218 -1.38 10.69 -23.08
CA ARG A 218 -1.32 11.22 -21.71
C ARG A 218 -2.43 10.63 -20.83
N TRP A 219 -2.24 10.77 -19.52
CA TRP A 219 -3.26 10.39 -18.54
C TRP A 219 -4.52 11.26 -18.70
N TRP A 220 -5.70 10.66 -18.60
CA TRP A 220 -6.99 11.35 -18.73
C TRP A 220 -7.69 11.32 -17.38
N PRO A 221 -8.06 12.48 -16.78
CA PRO A 221 -8.85 12.51 -15.56
C PRO A 221 -10.27 11.95 -15.77
N TYR A 222 -10.87 11.48 -14.67
CA TYR A 222 -12.27 11.09 -14.62
C TYR A 222 -13.17 12.33 -14.64
N VAL A 223 -14.06 12.39 -15.62
CA VAL A 223 -15.17 13.34 -15.67
C VAL A 223 -16.41 12.61 -15.14
N TYR A 224 -16.77 12.91 -13.90
CA TYR A 224 -17.94 12.33 -13.24
C TYR A 224 -19.23 12.93 -13.80
N GLY A 225 -20.24 12.08 -13.98
CA GLY A 225 -21.51 12.44 -14.59
C GLY A 225 -21.84 11.54 -15.78
N ALA A 226 -23.12 11.49 -16.12
CA ALA A 226 -23.61 10.64 -17.18
C ALA A 226 -23.43 11.30 -18.56
N GLY A 227 -22.86 10.58 -19.53
CA GLY A 227 -22.58 11.11 -20.87
C GLY A 227 -22.37 10.05 -21.93
N LEU A 228 -22.41 10.44 -23.20
CA LEU A 228 -22.15 9.55 -24.34
C LEU A 228 -20.65 9.55 -24.69
N CYS A 229 -20.10 8.37 -24.94
CA CYS A 229 -18.74 8.21 -25.45
C CYS A 229 -18.67 8.66 -26.92
N GLN A 230 -17.70 9.51 -27.29
CA GLN A 230 -17.56 10.03 -28.66
C GLN A 230 -17.10 8.98 -29.69
N TYR A 231 -16.60 7.82 -29.25
CA TYR A 231 -16.01 6.79 -30.12
C TYR A 231 -16.91 5.58 -30.37
N CYS A 232 -17.88 5.34 -29.49
CA CYS A 232 -18.80 4.20 -29.61
C CYS A 232 -20.26 4.57 -29.38
N ASP A 233 -20.55 5.86 -29.18
CA ASP A 233 -21.88 6.43 -28.89
C ASP A 233 -22.63 5.75 -27.72
N ARG A 234 -21.90 4.99 -26.89
CA ARG A 234 -22.46 4.29 -25.74
C ARG A 234 -22.60 5.25 -24.57
N TYR A 235 -23.77 5.23 -23.93
CA TYR A 235 -24.03 5.99 -22.72
C TYR A 235 -23.31 5.39 -21.51
N CYS A 236 -22.52 6.21 -20.82
CA CYS A 236 -21.82 5.87 -19.59
C CYS A 236 -22.45 6.65 -18.43
N PRO A 237 -23.12 5.97 -17.47
CA PRO A 237 -23.87 6.65 -16.41
C PRO A 237 -23.00 7.20 -15.27
N HIS A 238 -21.80 6.66 -15.07
CA HIS A 238 -20.97 7.01 -13.91
C HIS A 238 -19.92 8.08 -14.22
N TYR A 239 -19.10 7.83 -15.25
CA TYR A 239 -18.04 8.72 -15.65
C TYR A 239 -17.57 8.42 -17.08
N LEU A 240 -16.91 9.40 -17.69
CA LEU A 240 -16.10 9.26 -18.89
C LEU A 240 -14.67 9.71 -18.58
N LEU A 241 -13.70 9.21 -19.33
CA LEU A 241 -12.36 9.77 -19.33
C LEU A 241 -12.37 11.00 -20.24
N GLY A 242 -11.82 12.12 -19.79
CA GLY A 242 -11.65 13.34 -20.59
C GLY A 242 -10.19 13.64 -20.90
N CYS A 243 -9.85 13.98 -22.14
CA CYS A 243 -8.50 14.43 -22.44
C CYS A 243 -8.27 15.82 -21.82
N PRO A 244 -7.15 16.07 -21.14
CA PRO A 244 -6.87 17.40 -20.59
C PRO A 244 -6.48 18.42 -21.68
N SER A 245 -6.08 17.94 -22.86
CA SER A 245 -5.58 18.78 -23.95
C SER A 245 -6.62 19.04 -25.06
N CYS A 246 -7.68 18.25 -25.12
CA CYS A 246 -8.78 18.42 -26.07
C CYS A 246 -10.12 18.02 -25.44
N ASP A 247 -11.25 18.41 -26.02
CA ASP A 247 -12.59 18.09 -25.47
C ASP A 247 -13.05 16.64 -25.73
N ALA A 248 -12.11 15.72 -25.98
CA ALA A 248 -12.41 14.32 -26.24
C ALA A 248 -12.87 13.61 -24.96
N ARG A 249 -13.99 12.88 -25.06
CA ARG A 249 -14.54 12.05 -23.96
C ARG A 249 -14.75 10.62 -24.42
N ALA A 250 -14.07 9.69 -23.75
CA ALA A 250 -14.08 8.28 -24.09
C ALA A 250 -14.45 7.42 -22.88
N CYS A 251 -15.15 6.31 -23.11
CA CYS A 251 -15.24 5.27 -22.11
C CYS A 251 -13.88 4.57 -21.96
N VAL A 252 -13.64 3.94 -20.81
CA VAL A 252 -12.37 3.27 -20.50
C VAL A 252 -11.92 2.31 -21.62
N PRO A 253 -12.80 1.45 -22.19
CA PRO A 253 -12.42 0.57 -23.29
C PRO A 253 -12.01 1.31 -24.58
N CYS A 254 -12.72 2.37 -24.95
CA CYS A 254 -12.39 3.15 -26.15
C CYS A 254 -11.06 3.89 -25.99
N LYS A 255 -10.77 4.43 -24.80
CA LYS A 255 -9.48 5.10 -24.55
C LYS A 255 -8.32 4.11 -24.74
N ILE A 256 -8.42 2.88 -24.21
CA ILE A 256 -7.37 1.87 -24.34
C ILE A 256 -7.10 1.52 -25.80
N ARG A 257 -8.15 1.44 -26.64
CA ARG A 257 -8.02 1.16 -28.08
C ARG A 257 -7.30 2.28 -28.82
N GLU A 258 -7.63 3.53 -28.53
CA GLU A 258 -6.99 4.71 -29.17
C GLU A 258 -5.52 4.87 -28.78
N THR A 259 -5.13 4.58 -27.53
CA THR A 259 -3.73 4.68 -27.09
C THR A 259 -2.84 3.51 -27.53
N SER A 260 -3.42 2.49 -28.18
CA SER A 260 -2.69 1.26 -28.57
C SER A 260 -2.18 1.27 -30.02
N TYR A 261 -2.48 2.31 -30.80
CA TYR A 261 -1.97 2.55 -32.15
C TYR A 261 -1.01 3.72 -32.17
#